data_AF-A0A2H3CN65-F1
#
_entry.id   AF-A0A2H3CN65-F1
#
_cell.length_a   1.000
_cell.length_b   1.000
_cell.length_c   1.000
_cell.angle_alpha   90.00
_cell.angle_beta   90.00
_cell.angle_gamma   90.00
#
_symmetry.space_group_name_H-M   'P 1'
#
loop_
_entity.id
_entity.type
_entity.pdbx_description
1 polymer ?
#
loop_
_entity_poly.entity_id
_entity_poly.type
_entity_poly.pdbx_seq_one_letter_code
_entity_poly.pdbx_strand_id
1 'polypeptide(L)'
;MTSFNKPVLDLSDSAQLIADLKKALTELRSIPPPPPPPSGEVSGLHSSPFIHIRCGDSCVVQPLKNIRAFHDMLLANVSCVSRVPRLLQLASPVYAKPHKLCFSHCDLNPTNILVTEDGRLAAIIDWEAAGWFPEYWEYTSTVMQNVDSEILGTFWDAVGAFENGCYEKELELEQALWHSTGDSAVHPGILPDDPLDAPLHDDEDVI
;
A
#
# COMPACT_ATOMS: atom_id res chain seq x y z
N MET A 1 -20.82 13.89 -31.61
CA MET A 1 -19.52 13.93 -30.91
C MET A 1 -18.81 12.64 -31.24
N THR A 2 -17.70 12.72 -31.98
CA THR A 2 -16.85 11.56 -32.26
C THR A 2 -16.21 11.12 -30.96
N SER A 3 -16.57 9.92 -30.48
CA SER A 3 -15.87 9.26 -29.40
C SER A 3 -14.42 9.07 -29.84
N PHE A 4 -13.50 9.85 -29.27
CA PHE A 4 -12.08 9.54 -29.42
C PHE A 4 -11.85 8.22 -28.70
N ASN A 5 -11.44 7.19 -29.44
CA ASN A 5 -11.03 5.93 -28.80
C ASN A 5 -9.92 6.26 -27.80
N LYS A 6 -10.14 5.91 -26.53
CA LYS A 6 -9.14 6.05 -25.49
C LYS A 6 -7.89 5.28 -25.95
N PRO A 7 -6.69 5.90 -25.95
CA PRO A 7 -5.47 5.20 -26.33
C PRO A 7 -5.30 3.97 -25.44
N VAL A 8 -5.00 2.83 -26.06
CA VAL A 8 -4.71 1.58 -25.35
C VAL A 8 -3.21 1.57 -25.08
N LEU A 9 -2.84 1.41 -23.82
CA LEU A 9 -1.44 1.23 -23.45
C LEU A 9 -0.96 -0.15 -23.93
N ASP A 10 0.04 -0.15 -24.81
CA ASP A 10 0.72 -1.36 -25.25
C ASP A 10 1.94 -1.61 -24.35
N LEU A 11 1.95 -2.77 -23.68
CA LEU A 11 3.02 -3.20 -22.79
C LEU A 11 3.89 -4.30 -23.41
N SER A 12 3.76 -4.58 -24.72
CA SER A 12 4.50 -5.64 -25.40
C SER A 12 6.02 -5.49 -25.26
N ASP A 13 6.54 -4.27 -25.36
CA ASP A 13 7.97 -3.95 -25.17
C ASP A 13 8.43 -4.12 -23.72
N SER A 14 7.50 -4.13 -22.76
CA SER A 14 7.78 -4.29 -21.32
C SER A 14 7.63 -5.72 -20.80
N ALA A 15 7.30 -6.69 -21.68
CA ALA A 15 6.97 -8.05 -21.28
C ALA A 15 8.06 -8.74 -20.46
N GLN A 16 9.33 -8.49 -20.78
CA GLN A 16 10.45 -9.09 -20.06
C GLN A 16 10.64 -8.46 -18.68
N LEU A 17 10.60 -7.13 -18.57
CA LEU A 17 10.65 -6.43 -17.29
C LEU A 17 9.50 -6.84 -16.37
N ILE A 18 8.28 -6.94 -16.91
CA ILE A 18 7.09 -7.42 -16.20
C ILE A 18 7.33 -8.81 -15.61
N ALA A 19 7.87 -9.73 -16.41
CA ALA A 19 8.16 -11.09 -15.96
C ALA A 19 9.26 -11.14 -14.89
N ASP A 20 10.32 -10.35 -15.06
CA ASP A 20 11.43 -10.28 -14.09
C ASP A 20 10.97 -9.69 -12.76
N LEU A 21 10.21 -8.59 -12.76
CA LEU A 21 9.65 -7.97 -11.56
C LEU A 21 8.69 -8.93 -10.86
N LYS A 22 7.79 -9.58 -11.61
CA LYS A 22 6.88 -10.58 -11.04
C LYS A 22 7.67 -11.68 -10.34
N LYS A 23 8.72 -12.21 -10.98
CA LYS A 23 9.58 -13.23 -10.40
C LYS A 23 10.28 -12.72 -9.14
N ALA A 24 10.95 -11.58 -9.21
CA ALA A 24 11.71 -11.01 -8.10
C ALA A 24 10.82 -10.76 -6.88
N LEU A 25 9.63 -10.17 -7.07
CA LEU A 25 8.68 -9.90 -5.99
C LEU A 25 8.06 -11.18 -5.44
N THR A 26 7.80 -12.18 -6.27
CA THR A 26 7.33 -13.50 -5.81
C THR A 26 8.38 -14.17 -4.91
N GLU A 27 9.66 -14.12 -5.30
CA GLU A 27 10.77 -14.65 -4.51
C GLU A 27 10.93 -13.89 -3.19
N LEU A 28 10.89 -12.56 -3.23
CA LEU A 28 10.98 -11.69 -2.06
C LEU A 28 9.87 -11.99 -1.03
N ARG A 29 8.63 -12.12 -1.51
CA ARG A 29 7.46 -12.41 -0.67
C ARG A 29 7.45 -13.84 -0.13
N SER A 30 8.26 -14.72 -0.71
CA SER A 30 8.42 -16.11 -0.26
C SER A 30 9.46 -16.26 0.85
N ILE A 31 10.20 -15.20 1.20
CA ILE A 31 11.16 -15.23 2.31
C ILE A 31 10.39 -15.43 3.63
N PRO A 32 10.70 -16.49 4.41
CA PRO A 32 10.03 -16.71 5.68
C PRO A 32 10.49 -15.69 6.74
N PRO A 33 9.59 -15.21 7.60
CA PRO A 33 9.98 -14.36 8.73
C PRO A 33 10.94 -15.08 9.68
N PRO A 34 11.92 -14.38 10.30
CA PRO A 34 12.95 -15.00 11.11
C PRO A 34 12.39 -15.70 12.37
N PRO A 35 12.85 -16.93 12.71
CA PRO A 35 12.50 -17.63 13.96
C PRO A 35 13.36 -17.14 15.16
N PRO A 36 12.95 -17.39 16.44
CA PRO A 36 11.73 -18.04 16.91
C PRO A 36 10.57 -17.05 16.86
N PRO A 37 9.37 -17.41 16.40
CA PRO A 37 8.39 -16.40 16.00
C PRO A 37 7.95 -15.60 17.24
N PRO A 38 8.11 -14.27 17.27
CA PRO A 38 7.35 -13.44 18.17
C PRO A 38 6.30 -12.72 17.32
N SER A 39 5.04 -13.04 17.57
CA SER A 39 3.97 -12.05 17.54
C SER A 39 3.61 -11.32 16.24
N GLY A 40 3.95 -11.77 15.03
CA GLY A 40 3.53 -11.01 13.83
C GLY A 40 4.02 -9.56 13.88
N GLU A 41 5.20 -9.36 14.47
CA GLU A 41 5.88 -8.07 14.66
C GLU A 41 6.10 -7.37 13.31
N VAL A 42 5.75 -6.09 13.25
CA VAL A 42 6.07 -5.23 12.10
C VAL A 42 7.36 -4.48 12.43
N SER A 43 8.43 -4.74 11.67
CA SER A 43 9.77 -4.26 11.98
C SER A 43 10.68 -4.21 10.75
N GLY A 44 11.84 -3.59 10.89
CA GLY A 44 12.93 -3.69 9.91
C GLY A 44 13.59 -5.06 9.95
N LEU A 45 14.73 -5.22 9.26
CA LEU A 45 15.50 -6.46 9.33
C LEU A 45 15.96 -6.74 10.77
N HIS A 46 15.91 -8.01 11.18
CA HIS A 46 16.37 -8.45 12.50
C HIS A 46 15.70 -7.72 13.68
N SER A 47 14.40 -7.42 13.58
CA SER A 47 13.65 -6.70 14.62
C SER A 47 14.25 -5.34 14.96
N SER A 48 14.80 -4.66 13.95
CA SER A 48 15.33 -3.30 14.08
C SER A 48 14.24 -2.25 13.83
N PRO A 49 14.46 -0.99 14.27
CA PRO A 49 13.64 0.13 13.82
C PRO A 49 13.63 0.23 12.29
N PHE A 50 12.53 0.72 11.73
CA PHE A 50 12.35 0.87 10.29
C PHE A 50 11.98 2.30 9.92
N ILE A 51 12.26 2.68 8.67
CA ILE A 51 11.79 3.94 8.10
C ILE A 51 10.37 3.71 7.59
N HIS A 52 9.43 4.50 8.09
CA HIS A 52 8.05 4.53 7.62
C HIS A 52 7.85 5.76 6.76
N ILE A 53 7.67 5.55 5.46
CA ILE A 53 7.44 6.59 4.46
C ILE A 53 5.96 6.61 4.12
N ARG A 54 5.29 7.76 4.28
CA ARG A 54 3.86 7.87 3.99
C ARG A 54 3.43 9.32 3.81
N CYS A 55 2.59 9.58 2.80
CA CYS A 55 1.89 10.86 2.62
C CYS A 55 2.82 12.09 2.62
N GLY A 56 4.02 11.97 2.02
CA GLY A 56 5.02 13.05 1.97
C GLY A 56 5.91 13.16 3.22
N ASP A 57 5.66 12.37 4.26
CA ASP A 57 6.42 12.35 5.50
C ASP A 57 7.25 11.05 5.63
N SER A 58 8.33 11.12 6.40
CA SER A 58 9.13 9.96 6.77
C SER A 58 9.58 10.02 8.22
N CYS A 59 9.46 8.90 8.93
CA CYS A 59 9.88 8.82 10.32
C CYS A 59 10.47 7.45 10.66
N VAL A 60 11.30 7.41 11.71
CA VAL A 60 11.84 6.14 12.23
C VAL A 60 10.88 5.59 13.27
N VAL A 61 10.40 4.38 13.04
CA VAL A 61 9.44 3.68 13.90
C VAL A 61 10.14 2.50 14.59
N GLN A 62 9.92 2.37 15.90
CA GLN A 62 10.40 1.21 16.66
C GLN A 62 9.61 -0.04 16.28
N PRO A 63 10.20 -1.25 16.40
CA PRO A 63 9.48 -2.50 16.15
C PRO A 63 8.12 -2.54 16.85
N LEU A 64 7.07 -2.85 16.08
CA LEU A 64 5.70 -2.89 16.57
C LEU A 64 5.32 -4.33 16.86
N LYS A 65 4.84 -4.57 18.08
CA LYS A 65 4.56 -5.92 18.60
C LYS A 65 3.78 -6.83 17.65
N ASN A 66 2.88 -6.28 16.84
CA ASN A 66 2.06 -7.02 15.89
C ASN A 66 1.45 -6.11 14.80
N ILE A 67 0.86 -6.72 13.77
CA ILE A 67 0.10 -6.03 12.70
C ILE A 67 -1.00 -5.11 13.25
N ARG A 68 -1.67 -5.48 14.37
CA ARG A 68 -2.66 -4.60 14.99
C ARG A 68 -2.05 -3.30 15.50
N ALA A 69 -0.86 -3.36 16.11
CA ALA A 69 -0.16 -2.16 16.56
C ALA A 69 0.28 -1.27 15.38
N PHE A 70 0.61 -1.87 14.24
CA PHE A 70 0.84 -1.14 12.99
C PHE A 70 -0.41 -0.41 12.50
N HIS A 71 -1.55 -1.11 12.47
CA HIS A 71 -2.84 -0.50 12.15
C HIS A 71 -3.22 0.65 13.11
N ASP A 72 -2.98 0.48 14.42
CA ASP A 72 -3.21 1.52 15.42
C ASP A 72 -2.34 2.76 15.17
N MET A 73 -1.08 2.56 14.78
CA MET A 73 -0.17 3.65 14.41
C MET A 73 -0.69 4.43 13.20
N LEU A 74 -1.19 3.75 12.16
CA LEU A 74 -1.76 4.42 10.98
C LEU A 74 -2.96 5.30 11.35
N LEU A 75 -3.86 4.79 12.20
CA LEU A 75 -5.00 5.58 12.70
C LEU A 75 -4.57 6.74 13.58
N ALA A 76 -3.54 6.57 14.41
CA ALA A 76 -3.04 7.63 15.29
C ALA A 76 -2.43 8.82 14.52
N ASN A 77 -1.97 8.60 13.29
CA ASN A 77 -1.41 9.64 12.43
C ASN A 77 -2.47 10.45 11.65
N VAL A 78 -3.74 10.08 11.74
CA VAL A 78 -4.84 10.79 11.08
C VAL A 78 -4.94 12.22 11.60
N SER A 79 -4.80 13.19 10.70
CA SER A 79 -4.87 14.63 11.02
C SER A 79 -6.32 15.14 11.01
N CYS A 80 -7.19 14.53 10.21
CA CYS A 80 -8.61 14.89 10.12
C CYS A 80 -9.46 14.08 11.12
N VAL A 81 -9.46 14.49 12.39
CA VAL A 81 -10.13 13.76 13.49
C VAL A 81 -11.62 13.49 13.25
N SER A 82 -12.33 14.37 12.53
CA SER A 82 -13.74 14.19 12.18
C SER A 82 -14.00 12.94 11.33
N ARG A 83 -13.00 12.44 10.58
CA ARG A 83 -13.11 11.25 9.72
C ARG A 83 -12.84 9.94 10.47
N VAL A 84 -12.28 10.00 11.68
CA VAL A 84 -11.93 8.81 12.48
C VAL A 84 -13.10 7.82 12.63
N PRO A 85 -14.34 8.24 12.92
CA PRO A 85 -15.47 7.31 13.01
C PRO A 85 -15.70 6.51 11.73
N ARG A 86 -15.64 7.15 10.55
CA ARG A 86 -15.76 6.47 9.25
C ARG A 86 -14.56 5.56 8.97
N LEU A 87 -13.35 6.02 9.26
CA LEU A 87 -12.14 5.23 9.11
C LEU A 87 -12.18 3.96 9.96
N LEU A 88 -12.74 4.03 11.17
CA LEU A 88 -12.95 2.85 12.02
C LEU A 88 -13.97 1.86 11.43
N GLN A 89 -15.02 2.34 10.76
CA GLN A 89 -15.97 1.47 10.04
C GLN A 89 -15.27 0.73 8.89
N LEU A 90 -14.50 1.45 8.07
CA LEU A 90 -13.71 0.87 6.97
C LEU A 90 -12.64 -0.10 7.48
N ALA A 91 -12.03 0.22 8.63
CA ALA A 91 -10.98 -0.59 9.23
C ALA A 91 -11.48 -1.91 9.82
N SER A 92 -12.73 -1.96 10.30
CA SER A 92 -13.32 -3.14 10.95
C SER A 92 -13.10 -4.45 10.16
N PRO A 93 -13.53 -4.58 8.88
CA PRO A 93 -13.32 -5.81 8.12
C PRO A 93 -11.84 -6.09 7.83
N VAL A 94 -11.01 -5.07 7.64
CA VAL A 94 -9.57 -5.22 7.39
C VAL A 94 -8.84 -5.77 8.61
N TYR A 95 -9.21 -5.30 9.80
CA TYR A 95 -8.58 -5.70 11.06
C TYR A 95 -9.06 -7.06 11.56
N ALA A 96 -10.27 -7.48 11.16
CA ALA A 96 -10.79 -8.82 11.42
C ALA A 96 -10.14 -9.89 10.53
N LYS A 97 -9.65 -9.52 9.35
CA LYS A 97 -8.95 -10.43 8.44
C LYS A 97 -7.53 -10.71 8.97
N PRO A 98 -7.13 -11.97 9.16
CA PRO A 98 -5.76 -12.30 9.51
C PRO A 98 -4.85 -12.03 8.31
N HIS A 99 -3.75 -11.33 8.58
CA HIS A 99 -2.72 -11.00 7.60
C HIS A 99 -1.43 -11.75 7.94
N LYS A 100 -0.73 -12.23 6.91
CA LYS A 100 0.64 -12.73 7.08
C LYS A 100 1.61 -11.55 7.07
N LEU A 101 2.80 -11.79 7.61
CA LEU A 101 3.94 -10.91 7.37
C LEU A 101 4.64 -11.32 6.08
N CYS A 102 4.97 -10.33 5.26
CA CYS A 102 5.81 -10.48 4.08
C CYS A 102 6.99 -9.50 4.18
N PHE A 103 8.13 -9.92 3.66
CA PHE A 103 9.24 -9.00 3.45
C PHE A 103 8.88 -8.04 2.32
N SER A 104 8.88 -6.74 2.64
CA SER A 104 8.40 -5.66 1.79
C SER A 104 9.52 -4.63 1.60
N HIS A 105 9.62 -4.08 0.40
CA HIS A 105 10.52 -3.00 0.04
C HIS A 105 10.06 -1.66 0.64
N CYS A 106 8.74 -1.44 0.69
CA CYS A 106 8.06 -0.25 1.22
C CYS A 106 8.34 1.07 0.50
N ASP A 107 9.25 1.09 -0.47
CA ASP A 107 9.45 2.21 -1.39
C ASP A 107 9.64 1.77 -2.86
N LEU A 108 8.79 0.85 -3.35
CA LEU A 108 8.94 0.26 -4.67
C LEU A 108 8.35 1.15 -5.78
N ASN A 109 9.06 2.23 -6.08
CA ASN A 109 8.70 3.17 -7.14
C ASN A 109 9.64 3.02 -8.37
N PRO A 110 9.30 3.62 -9.54
CA PRO A 110 10.13 3.51 -10.74
C PRO A 110 11.57 4.04 -10.61
N THR A 111 11.84 4.97 -9.69
CA THR A 111 13.21 5.49 -9.50
C THR A 111 14.11 4.50 -8.78
N ASN A 112 13.52 3.50 -8.12
CA ASN A 112 14.21 2.42 -7.40
C ASN A 112 14.34 1.12 -8.23
N ILE A 113 13.94 1.14 -9.50
CA ILE A 113 14.02 0.00 -10.42
C ILE A 113 15.04 0.32 -11.52
N LEU A 114 16.16 -0.40 -11.52
CA LEU A 114 17.17 -0.28 -12.57
C LEU A 114 16.89 -1.28 -13.69
N VAL A 115 16.91 -0.79 -14.92
CA VAL A 115 16.61 -1.57 -16.12
C VAL A 115 17.84 -1.56 -17.03
N THR A 116 18.18 -2.72 -17.60
CA THR A 116 19.25 -2.84 -18.60
C THR A 116 18.84 -2.25 -19.95
N GLU A 117 19.80 -2.03 -20.85
CA GLU A 117 19.50 -1.52 -22.20
C GLU A 117 18.54 -2.42 -23.00
N ASP A 118 18.52 -3.73 -22.72
CA ASP A 118 17.63 -4.70 -23.35
C ASP A 118 16.27 -4.85 -22.63
N GLY A 119 15.93 -3.94 -21.71
CA GLY A 119 14.60 -3.91 -21.09
C GLY A 119 14.38 -4.97 -20.00
N ARG A 120 15.44 -5.44 -19.35
CA ARG A 120 15.41 -6.43 -18.27
C ARG A 120 15.62 -5.77 -16.91
N LEU A 121 15.14 -6.42 -15.85
CA LEU A 121 15.45 -5.97 -14.49
C LEU A 121 16.94 -6.16 -14.20
N ALA A 122 17.65 -5.07 -13.93
CA ALA A 122 19.05 -5.09 -13.51
C ALA A 122 19.17 -5.21 -11.99
N ALA A 123 18.42 -4.38 -11.25
CA ALA A 123 18.42 -4.35 -9.79
C ALA A 123 17.18 -3.62 -9.25
N ILE A 124 16.83 -3.93 -8.00
CA ILE A 124 15.97 -3.11 -7.14
C ILE A 124 16.88 -2.50 -6.09
N ILE A 125 16.82 -1.18 -5.91
CA ILE A 125 17.70 -0.42 -5.01
C ILE A 125 16.89 0.33 -3.96
N ASP A 126 17.58 0.96 -3.01
CA ASP A 126 16.99 1.81 -1.96
C ASP A 126 16.14 1.07 -0.92
N TRP A 127 16.76 0.06 -0.31
CA TRP A 127 16.13 -0.85 0.67
C TRP A 127 16.03 -0.28 2.10
N GLU A 128 16.20 1.03 2.30
CA GLU A 128 16.30 1.62 3.65
C GLU A 128 14.99 1.55 4.46
N ALA A 129 13.84 1.48 3.77
CA ALA A 129 12.52 1.30 4.36
C ALA A 129 12.09 -0.18 4.46
N ALA A 130 12.92 -1.11 4.00
CA ALA A 130 12.53 -2.51 3.87
C ALA A 130 12.41 -3.22 5.22
N GLY A 131 11.47 -4.16 5.30
CA GLY A 131 11.18 -4.88 6.54
C GLY A 131 10.05 -5.89 6.42
N TRP A 132 9.55 -6.32 7.58
CA TRP A 132 8.43 -7.23 7.72
C TRP A 132 7.13 -6.45 7.95
N PHE A 133 6.22 -6.54 6.98
CA PHE A 133 4.97 -5.78 6.97
C PHE A 133 3.78 -6.69 6.65
N PRO A 134 2.53 -6.24 6.92
CA PRO A 134 1.34 -6.96 6.46
C PRO A 134 1.43 -7.27 4.96
N GLU A 135 0.99 -8.45 4.55
CA GLU A 135 1.13 -8.93 3.16
C GLU A 135 0.53 -8.01 2.07
N TYR A 136 -0.45 -7.16 2.44
CA TYR A 136 -1.08 -6.17 1.56
C TYR A 136 -0.27 -4.87 1.41
N TRP A 137 0.68 -4.61 2.31
CA TRP A 137 1.29 -3.28 2.45
C TRP A 137 2.06 -2.84 1.20
N GLU A 138 2.87 -3.72 0.62
CA GLU A 138 3.61 -3.40 -0.62
C GLU A 138 2.66 -3.03 -1.77
N TYR A 139 1.52 -3.72 -1.86
CA TYR A 139 0.50 -3.45 -2.88
C TYR A 139 -0.08 -2.05 -2.72
N THR A 140 -0.57 -1.73 -1.52
CA THR A 140 -1.21 -0.43 -1.26
C THR A 140 -0.21 0.70 -1.38
N SER A 141 1.03 0.52 -0.92
CA SER A 141 2.12 1.48 -1.10
C SER A 141 2.47 1.70 -2.57
N THR A 142 2.56 0.63 -3.36
CA THR A 142 2.77 0.74 -4.82
C THR A 142 1.62 1.50 -5.49
N VAL A 143 0.36 1.25 -5.12
CA VAL A 143 -0.78 2.01 -5.66
C VAL A 143 -0.68 3.49 -5.28
N MET A 144 -0.35 3.80 -4.02
CA MET A 144 -0.17 5.18 -3.55
C MET A 144 0.88 5.94 -4.37
N GLN A 145 2.04 5.31 -4.58
CA GLN A 145 3.17 5.91 -5.32
C GLN A 145 2.86 6.17 -6.79
N ASN A 146 1.82 5.54 -7.33
CA ASN A 146 1.43 5.62 -8.73
C ASN A 146 0.02 6.21 -8.92
N VAL A 147 -0.56 6.83 -7.88
CA VAL A 147 -1.97 7.31 -7.87
C VAL A 147 -2.29 8.28 -9.01
N ASP A 148 -1.31 9.09 -9.43
CA ASP A 148 -1.45 10.08 -10.50
C ASP A 148 -1.04 9.57 -11.89
N SER A 149 -0.76 8.27 -12.03
CA SER A 149 -0.24 7.69 -13.28
C SER A 149 -1.01 6.45 -13.71
N GLU A 150 -1.96 6.64 -14.64
CA GLU A 150 -2.69 5.52 -15.27
C GLU A 150 -1.74 4.53 -15.97
N ILE A 151 -0.63 5.03 -16.53
CA ILE A 151 0.38 4.21 -17.20
C ILE A 151 1.05 3.26 -16.19
N LEU A 152 1.49 3.80 -15.05
CA LEU A 152 2.18 3.00 -14.04
C LEU A 152 1.20 2.08 -13.30
N GLY A 153 -0.04 2.51 -13.06
CA GLY A 153 -1.10 1.65 -12.55
C GLY A 153 -1.32 0.43 -13.46
N THR A 154 -1.50 0.66 -14.77
CA THR A 154 -1.66 -0.42 -15.75
C THR A 154 -0.43 -1.33 -15.83
N PHE A 155 0.77 -0.77 -15.71
CA PHE A 155 2.01 -1.55 -15.68
C PHE A 155 2.08 -2.46 -14.45
N TRP A 156 1.80 -1.94 -13.25
CA TRP A 156 1.82 -2.73 -12.02
C TRP A 156 0.72 -3.79 -11.96
N ASP A 157 -0.46 -3.50 -12.52
CA ASP A 157 -1.52 -4.49 -12.71
C ASP A 157 -1.04 -5.65 -13.60
N ALA A 158 -0.26 -5.35 -14.65
CA ALA A 158 0.31 -6.35 -15.55
C ALA A 158 1.46 -7.16 -14.89
N VAL A 159 2.25 -6.56 -14.00
CA VAL A 159 3.22 -7.28 -13.15
C VAL A 159 2.50 -8.34 -12.31
N GLY A 160 1.37 -7.98 -11.69
CA GLY A 160 0.49 -8.94 -11.02
C GLY A 160 1.20 -9.77 -9.94
N ALA A 161 2.15 -9.15 -9.22
CA ALA A 161 2.88 -9.76 -8.11
C ALA A 161 2.07 -9.78 -6.80
N PHE A 162 1.00 -8.99 -6.75
CA PHE A 162 0.22 -8.74 -5.54
C PHE A 162 -1.23 -9.19 -5.68
N GLU A 163 -1.45 -10.43 -6.12
CA GLU A 163 -2.76 -11.12 -6.21
C GLU A 163 -3.96 -10.16 -6.38
N ASN A 164 -4.06 -9.52 -7.56
CA ASN A 164 -5.06 -8.47 -7.82
C ASN A 164 -6.45 -8.89 -7.33
N GLY A 165 -7.08 -8.05 -6.50
CA GLY A 165 -8.40 -8.30 -5.90
C GLY A 165 -8.39 -8.94 -4.50
N CYS A 166 -7.27 -9.48 -4.02
CA CYS A 166 -7.20 -10.03 -2.65
C CYS A 166 -7.22 -8.96 -1.55
N TYR A 167 -6.98 -7.69 -1.90
CA TYR A 167 -6.76 -6.59 -0.97
C TYR A 167 -7.65 -5.35 -1.23
N GLU A 168 -8.84 -5.52 -1.81
CA GLU A 168 -9.73 -4.40 -2.16
C GLU A 168 -10.13 -3.56 -0.94
N LYS A 169 -10.45 -4.20 0.18
CA LYS A 169 -10.86 -3.51 1.41
C LYS A 169 -9.69 -2.80 2.09
N GLU A 170 -8.51 -3.41 2.03
CA GLU A 170 -7.26 -2.86 2.50
C GLU A 170 -6.91 -1.61 1.70
N LEU A 171 -7.05 -1.66 0.37
CA LEU A 171 -6.83 -0.52 -0.50
C LEU A 171 -7.87 0.59 -0.26
N GLU A 172 -9.15 0.25 -0.09
CA GLU A 172 -10.21 1.22 0.25
C GLU A 172 -9.90 1.95 1.56
N LEU A 173 -9.52 1.20 2.61
CA LEU A 173 -9.10 1.79 3.88
C LEU A 173 -7.86 2.67 3.71
N GLU A 174 -6.85 2.18 2.98
CA GLU A 174 -5.60 2.90 2.76
C GLU A 174 -5.83 4.22 2.00
N GLN A 175 -6.64 4.21 0.94
CA GLN A 175 -7.05 5.42 0.23
C GLN A 175 -7.74 6.42 1.18
N ALA A 176 -8.64 5.96 2.06
CA ALA A 176 -9.27 6.82 3.04
C ALA A 176 -8.27 7.39 4.06
N LEU A 177 -7.29 6.59 4.49
CA LEU A 177 -6.22 7.02 5.38
C LEU A 177 -5.29 8.05 4.71
N TRP A 178 -4.93 7.87 3.44
CA TRP A 178 -4.09 8.83 2.69
C TRP A 178 -4.77 10.20 2.59
N HIS A 179 -6.07 10.22 2.28
CA HIS A 179 -6.88 11.45 2.24
C HIS A 179 -7.11 12.09 3.61
N SER A 180 -6.66 11.46 4.70
CA SER A 180 -6.89 11.93 6.07
C SER A 180 -5.59 12.17 6.87
N THR A 181 -4.42 11.97 6.27
CA THR A 181 -3.10 11.96 6.94
C THR A 181 -2.08 12.80 6.19
N GLY A 182 -1.23 13.53 6.93
CA GLY A 182 -0.04 14.20 6.39
C GLY A 182 -0.36 15.22 5.29
N ASP A 183 0.57 15.36 4.34
CA ASP A 183 0.47 16.35 3.25
C ASP A 183 -0.55 15.97 2.18
N SER A 184 -0.96 14.70 2.12
CA SER A 184 -2.02 14.23 1.22
C SER A 184 -3.42 14.35 1.83
N ALA A 185 -3.55 14.88 3.05
CA ALA A 185 -4.85 15.08 3.67
C ALA A 185 -5.70 16.08 2.88
N VAL A 186 -6.93 15.68 2.54
CA VAL A 186 -7.94 16.58 1.99
C VAL A 186 -8.82 17.03 3.16
N HIS A 187 -8.79 18.32 3.48
CA HIS A 187 -9.58 18.83 4.59
C HIS A 187 -11.10 18.70 4.32
N PRO A 188 -11.90 18.42 5.36
CA PRO A 188 -13.35 18.29 5.21
C PRO A 188 -14.01 19.48 4.51
N GLY A 189 -14.89 19.18 3.56
CA GLY A 189 -15.63 20.19 2.79
C GLY A 189 -14.87 20.83 1.61
N ILE A 190 -13.63 20.42 1.32
CA ILE A 190 -12.92 20.83 0.09
C ILE A 190 -13.46 20.09 -1.13
N LEU A 191 -13.68 18.78 -1.02
CA LEU A 191 -14.31 17.99 -2.06
C LEU A 191 -15.83 17.99 -1.87
N PRO A 192 -16.61 18.38 -2.89
CA PRO A 192 -18.06 18.24 -2.85
C PRO A 192 -18.45 16.77 -2.68
N ASP A 193 -19.39 16.50 -1.77
CA ASP A 193 -19.96 15.16 -1.54
C ASP A 193 -18.92 14.07 -1.20
N ASP A 194 -17.83 14.45 -0.50
CA ASP A 194 -16.82 13.50 -0.04
C ASP A 194 -17.45 12.41 0.86
N PRO A 195 -17.39 11.11 0.47
CA PRO A 195 -17.93 10.02 1.26
C PRO A 195 -17.36 9.92 2.68
N LEU A 196 -16.14 10.44 2.90
CA LEU A 196 -15.51 10.47 4.23
C LEU A 196 -16.12 11.52 5.16
N ASP A 197 -16.77 12.54 4.60
CA ASP A 197 -17.44 13.62 5.33
C ASP A 197 -18.95 13.37 5.49
N ALA A 198 -19.49 12.36 4.79
CA ALA A 198 -20.90 11.99 4.89
C ALA A 198 -21.25 11.51 6.32
N PRO A 199 -22.40 11.92 6.88
CA PRO A 199 -22.86 11.46 8.18
C PRO A 199 -22.83 9.93 8.25
N LEU A 200 -22.41 9.40 9.40
CA LEU A 200 -22.60 7.99 9.67
C LEU A 200 -24.11 7.77 9.75
N HIS A 201 -24.66 6.93 8.87
CA HIS A 201 -26.01 6.43 9.08
C HIS A 201 -25.94 5.53 10.30
N ASP A 202 -26.75 5.82 11.31
CA ASP A 202 -27.02 4.84 12.36
C ASP A 202 -27.67 3.65 11.64
N ASP A 203 -27.05 2.47 11.73
CA ASP A 203 -27.68 1.22 11.33
C ASP A 203 -28.85 0.92 12.30
N GLU A 204 -29.92 1.73 12.25
CA GLU A 204 -31.25 1.31 12.65
C GLU A 204 -31.79 0.44 11.52
N ASP A 205 -31.46 -0.85 11.52
CA ASP A 205 -32.33 -1.96 11.08
C ASP A 205 -31.55 -3.29 11.07
N VAL A 206 -31.32 -3.83 12.27
CA VAL A 206 -31.24 -5.28 12.46
C VAL A 206 -32.33 -5.63 13.46
N ILE A 207 -33.53 -5.91 12.93
CA ILE A 207 -34.65 -6.54 13.64
C ILE A 207 -34.37 -8.04 13.76
#